data_AF-A0A6M8SSA5-F1
#
_entry.id   AF-A0A6M8SSA5-F1
#
_cell.length_a   1.000
_cell.length_b   1.000
_cell.length_c   1.000
_cell.angle_alpha   90.00
_cell.angle_beta   90.00
_cell.angle_gamma   90.00
#
_symmetry.space_group_name_H-M   'P 1'
#
loop_
_entity.id
_entity.type
_entity.pdbx_description
1 polymer ?
#
loop_
_entity_poly.entity_id
_entity_poly.type
_entity_poly.pdbx_seq_one_letter_code
_entity_poly.pdbx_strand_id
1 'polypeptide(L)'
;MRYLFMLSFFVLQPAMAMIWPWPMNGKVINYSILPVAVWDGEHGIYTLAAGTFSGKQSDIDHVFDFGSFRWCKIGPSTVIVNRQGEVESCPKWVSGPGAAS
;
A
#
# COMPACT_ATOMS: atom_id res chain seq x y z
N MET A 1 39.82 -19.14 -27.17
CA MET A 1 38.39 -19.15 -27.59
C MET A 1 37.67 -20.14 -26.68
N ARG A 2 36.65 -19.84 -25.89
CA ARG A 2 35.57 -18.84 -25.92
C ARG A 2 35.15 -18.57 -24.46
N TYR A 3 34.96 -17.30 -24.08
CA TYR A 3 34.25 -16.96 -22.85
C TYR A 3 32.75 -16.94 -23.17
N LEU A 4 31.98 -17.80 -22.50
CA LEU A 4 30.51 -17.80 -22.60
C LEU A 4 29.98 -16.70 -21.68
N PHE A 5 29.54 -15.59 -22.27
CA PHE A 5 28.86 -14.50 -21.55
C PHE A 5 27.40 -14.93 -21.35
N MET A 6 27.03 -15.38 -20.14
CA MET A 6 25.62 -15.54 -19.78
C MET A 6 25.07 -14.15 -19.42
N LEU A 7 24.30 -13.55 -20.34
CA LEU A 7 23.40 -12.45 -20.00
C LEU A 7 22.19 -13.04 -19.25
N SER A 8 22.20 -12.93 -17.93
CA SER A 8 20.99 -13.12 -17.12
C SER A 8 20.08 -11.90 -17.32
N PHE A 9 19.07 -12.04 -18.18
CA PHE A 9 17.94 -11.12 -18.22
C PHE A 9 17.10 -11.32 -16.95
N PHE A 10 17.36 -10.51 -15.92
CA PHE A 10 16.38 -10.29 -14.87
C PHE A 10 15.22 -9.50 -15.48
N VAL A 11 14.18 -10.22 -15.90
CA VAL A 11 12.91 -9.60 -16.25
C VAL A 11 12.31 -9.08 -14.94
N LEU A 12 12.39 -7.77 -14.68
CA LEU A 12 11.51 -7.12 -13.72
C LEU A 12 10.10 -7.25 -14.28
N GLN A 13 9.35 -8.28 -13.86
CA GLN A 13 7.92 -8.28 -14.06
C GLN A 13 7.37 -7.14 -13.19
N PRO A 14 6.76 -6.09 -13.76
CA PRO A 14 6.00 -5.17 -12.94
C PRO A 14 4.91 -6.01 -12.27
N ALA A 15 4.92 -6.06 -10.94
CA ALA A 15 3.79 -6.58 -10.19
C ALA A 15 2.61 -5.71 -10.60
N MET A 16 1.73 -6.22 -11.46
CA MET A 16 0.50 -5.51 -11.77
C MET A 16 -0.34 -5.54 -10.50
N ALA A 17 -0.35 -4.43 -9.77
CA ALA A 17 -1.27 -4.22 -8.66
C ALA A 17 -2.68 -4.48 -9.17
N MET A 18 -3.48 -5.24 -8.41
CA MET A 18 -4.89 -5.41 -8.73
C MET A 18 -5.60 -4.10 -8.40
N ILE A 19 -6.10 -3.41 -9.41
CA ILE A 19 -6.84 -2.15 -9.25
C ILE A 19 -8.33 -2.46 -9.20
N TRP A 20 -8.96 -2.24 -8.05
CA TRP A 20 -10.40 -2.36 -7.85
C TRP A 20 -11.13 -1.06 -8.21
N PRO A 21 -12.27 -1.13 -8.91
CA PRO A 21 -13.08 0.04 -9.19
C PRO A 21 -13.87 0.48 -7.95
N TRP A 22 -14.22 1.76 -7.87
CA TRP A 22 -15.17 2.25 -6.86
C TRP A 22 -16.52 1.51 -6.95
N PRO A 23 -17.15 1.13 -5.82
CA PRO A 23 -16.78 1.37 -4.43
C PRO A 23 -15.99 0.21 -3.77
N MET A 24 -15.43 -0.70 -4.57
CA MET A 24 -14.67 -1.86 -4.09
C MET A 24 -13.18 -1.57 -3.95
N ASN A 25 -12.76 -0.32 -4.13
CA ASN A 25 -11.38 0.09 -3.95
C ASN A 25 -11.03 0.16 -2.46
N GLY A 26 -9.79 -0.22 -2.16
CA GLY A 26 -9.19 -0.06 -0.86
C GLY A 26 -9.26 1.40 -0.43
N LYS A 27 -9.74 1.59 0.80
CA LYS A 27 -9.99 2.90 1.36
C LYS A 27 -9.31 3.06 2.70
N VAL A 28 -8.64 4.19 2.90
CA VAL A 28 -8.06 4.56 4.19
C VAL A 28 -8.79 5.78 4.73
N ILE A 29 -9.16 5.72 6.01
CA ILE A 29 -9.66 6.86 6.77
C ILE A 29 -8.62 7.18 7.83
N ASN A 30 -7.95 8.33 7.70
CA ASN A 30 -6.89 8.76 8.60
C ASN A 30 -7.46 9.73 9.65
N TYR A 31 -7.82 9.22 10.83
CA TYR A 31 -8.17 10.05 11.99
C TYR A 31 -6.95 10.47 12.81
N SER A 32 -5.74 10.09 12.39
CA SER A 32 -4.54 10.48 13.11
C SER A 32 -4.26 11.98 13.00
N ILE A 33 -3.51 12.48 13.98
CA ILE A 33 -3.04 13.87 13.99
C ILE A 33 -1.85 14.09 13.05
N LEU A 34 -1.37 13.04 12.36
CA LEU A 34 -0.23 13.06 11.46
C LEU A 34 -0.64 12.61 10.05
N PRO A 35 0.11 12.97 9.01
CA PRO A 35 -0.03 12.30 7.73
C PRO A 35 0.41 10.83 7.86
N VAL A 36 -0.26 9.94 7.11
CA VAL A 36 0.07 8.51 7.07
C VAL A 36 0.55 8.14 5.68
N ALA A 37 1.55 7.27 5.60
CA ALA A 37 2.02 6.76 4.32
C ALA A 37 1.05 5.70 3.80
N VAL A 38 0.71 5.78 2.52
CA VAL A 38 -0.10 4.82 1.79
C VAL A 38 0.61 4.44 0.51
N TRP A 39 0.23 3.31 -0.07
CA TRP A 39 0.70 2.85 -1.36
C TRP A 39 -0.46 2.42 -2.23
N ASP A 40 -0.46 2.84 -3.49
CA ASP A 40 -1.31 2.28 -4.54
C ASP A 40 -0.46 1.96 -5.79
N GLY A 41 -1.06 1.17 -6.70
CA GLY A 41 -0.39 0.73 -7.92
C GLY A 41 -0.14 1.84 -8.96
N GLU A 42 -0.79 3.00 -8.84
CA GLU A 42 -0.70 4.10 -9.81
C GLU A 42 0.37 5.14 -9.40
N HIS A 43 0.42 5.48 -8.12
CA HIS A 43 1.22 6.57 -7.55
C HIS A 43 2.44 6.07 -6.76
N GLY A 44 2.50 4.78 -6.42
CA GLY A 44 3.50 4.28 -5.49
C GLY A 44 3.25 4.78 -4.07
N ILE A 45 4.31 5.11 -3.32
CA ILE A 45 4.18 5.59 -1.94
C ILE A 45 3.87 7.09 -1.93
N TYR A 46 2.82 7.49 -1.21
CA TYR A 46 2.49 8.89 -0.95
C TYR A 46 1.86 9.07 0.43
N THR A 47 1.62 10.32 0.83
CA THR A 47 1.03 10.63 2.13
C THR A 47 -0.45 10.97 2.03
N LEU A 48 -1.27 10.33 2.85
CA LEU A 48 -2.63 10.75 3.12
C LEU A 48 -2.62 11.72 4.32
N ALA A 49 -3.10 12.94 4.13
CA ALA A 49 -3.06 13.99 5.14
C ALA A 49 -3.85 13.63 6.42
N ALA A 50 -3.47 14.23 7.54
CA ALA A 50 -4.15 14.07 8.83
C ALA A 50 -5.63 14.47 8.72
N GLY A 51 -6.52 13.69 9.36
CA GLY A 51 -7.95 13.98 9.38
C GLY A 51 -8.67 13.83 8.03
N THR A 52 -8.09 13.11 7.06
CA THR A 52 -8.65 12.93 5.70
C THR A 52 -8.89 11.47 5.37
N PHE A 53 -9.48 11.19 4.20
CA PHE A 53 -9.69 9.84 3.70
C PHE A 53 -9.33 9.75 2.21
N SER A 54 -8.98 8.57 1.74
CA SER A 54 -8.64 8.36 0.33
C SER A 54 -9.85 8.59 -0.58
N GLY A 55 -9.62 9.27 -1.70
CA GLY A 55 -10.67 9.62 -2.67
C GLY A 55 -11.18 8.41 -3.46
N LYS A 56 -12.23 8.62 -4.26
CA LYS A 56 -12.85 7.57 -5.10
C LYS A 56 -11.99 7.13 -6.29
N GLN A 57 -10.93 7.88 -6.59
CA GLN A 57 -10.07 7.68 -7.75
C GLN A 57 -8.86 6.80 -7.44
N SER A 58 -8.60 6.50 -6.16
CA SER A 58 -7.40 5.77 -5.73
C SER A 58 -7.80 4.44 -5.10
N ASP A 59 -7.19 3.36 -5.55
CA ASP A 59 -7.30 2.04 -4.93
C ASP A 59 -6.13 1.80 -3.99
N ILE A 60 -6.30 2.15 -2.71
CA ILE A 60 -5.22 2.03 -1.74
C ILE A 60 -4.97 0.55 -1.46
N ASP A 61 -3.77 0.09 -1.74
CA ASP A 61 -3.42 -1.32 -1.57
C ASP A 61 -2.74 -1.55 -0.21
N HIS A 62 -1.95 -0.57 0.26
CA HIS A 62 -1.30 -0.63 1.57
C HIS A 62 -1.35 0.69 2.33
N VAL A 63 -1.35 0.59 3.67
CA VAL A 63 -1.18 1.72 4.60
C VAL A 63 -0.12 1.38 5.64
N PHE A 64 0.71 2.35 5.99
CA PHE A 64 1.75 2.18 7.01
C PHE A 64 1.17 2.38 8.41
N ASP A 65 1.57 1.51 9.32
CA ASP A 65 1.17 1.52 10.72
C ASP A 65 2.32 2.00 11.62
N PHE A 66 2.13 3.10 12.35
CA PHE A 66 3.18 3.66 13.21
C PHE A 66 3.40 2.87 14.51
N GLY A 67 2.43 2.09 14.97
CA GLY A 67 2.57 1.29 16.20
C GLY A 67 3.51 0.11 16.02
N SER A 68 3.38 -0.63 14.91
CA SER A 68 4.15 -1.84 14.62
C SER A 68 5.27 -1.65 13.59
N PHE A 69 5.34 -0.49 12.92
CA PHE A 69 6.26 -0.22 11.82
C PHE A 69 6.12 -1.22 10.66
N ARG A 70 4.90 -1.61 10.35
CA ARG A 70 4.57 -2.56 9.29
C ARG A 70 3.62 -1.95 8.28
N TRP A 71 3.54 -2.58 7.12
CA TRP A 71 2.55 -2.24 6.10
C TRP A 71 1.34 -3.16 6.25
N CYS A 72 0.16 -2.56 6.25
CA CYS A 72 -1.09 -3.28 6.19
C CYS A 72 -1.56 -3.36 4.74
N LYS A 73 -1.71 -4.57 4.18
CA LYS A 73 -2.35 -4.81 2.88
C LYS A 73 -3.86 -4.86 3.08
N ILE A 74 -4.61 -3.99 2.39
CA ILE A 74 -6.03 -3.76 2.67
C ILE A 74 -6.97 -4.33 1.60
N GLY A 75 -6.51 -4.51 0.36
CA GLY A 75 -7.36 -5.00 -0.73
C GLY A 75 -8.63 -4.15 -0.88
N PRO A 76 -9.83 -4.72 -1.11
CA PRO A 76 -11.06 -3.95 -1.25
C PRO A 76 -11.64 -3.43 0.08
N SER A 77 -10.86 -3.46 1.17
CA SER A 77 -11.35 -3.11 2.52
C SER A 77 -11.25 -1.61 2.80
N THR A 78 -12.10 -1.12 3.70
CA THR A 78 -11.88 0.15 4.37
C THR A 78 -11.10 -0.07 5.66
N VAL A 79 -10.00 0.65 5.83
CA VAL A 79 -9.17 0.63 7.04
C VAL A 79 -9.17 1.99 7.71
N ILE A 80 -9.23 1.98 9.04
CA ILE A 80 -9.17 3.16 9.89
C ILE A 80 -7.78 3.23 10.51
N VAL A 81 -7.18 4.40 10.43
CA VAL A 81 -6.00 4.76 11.22
C VAL A 81 -6.46 5.64 12.37
N ASN A 82 -6.18 5.20 13.60
CA ASN A 82 -6.58 5.85 14.83
C ASN A 82 -5.81 7.17 15.06
N ARG A 83 -6.11 7.85 16.18
CA ARG A 83 -5.52 9.16 16.49
C ARG A 83 -3.99 9.13 16.59
N GLN A 84 -3.42 8.00 17.00
CA GLN A 84 -1.99 7.77 17.19
C GLN A 84 -1.27 7.37 15.89
N GLY A 85 -2.02 7.12 14.81
CA GLY A 85 -1.43 6.65 13.56
C GLY A 85 -1.29 5.13 13.48
N GLU A 86 -2.05 4.40 14.30
CA GLU A 86 -2.10 2.95 14.27
C GLU A 86 -3.33 2.45 13.51
N VAL A 87 -3.16 1.38 12.76
CA VAL A 87 -4.22 0.71 12.01
C VAL A 87 -5.05 -0.15 12.96
N GLU A 88 -6.33 0.18 13.11
CA GLU A 88 -7.21 -0.46 14.10
C GLU A 88 -7.54 -1.93 13.79
N SER A 89 -7.67 -2.27 12.51
CA SER A 89 -7.95 -3.64 12.06
C SER A 89 -7.31 -3.86 10.70
N CYS A 90 -6.16 -4.52 10.71
CA CYS A 90 -5.46 -4.85 9.48
C CYS A 90 -5.89 -6.21 8.93
N PRO A 91 -6.36 -6.31 7.68
CA PRO A 91 -6.68 -7.60 7.07
C PRO A 91 -5.44 -8.50 6.94
N LYS A 92 -4.31 -7.92 6.55
CA LYS A 92 -3.05 -8.67 6.41
C LYS A 92 -1.83 -7.77 6.55
N TRP A 93 -0.93 -8.15 7.45
CA TRP A 93 0.35 -7.46 7.60
C TRP A 93 1.41 -8.01 6.64
N VAL A 94 2.19 -7.12 6.02
CA VAL A 94 3.28 -7.45 5.10
C VAL A 94 4.55 -6.68 5.44
N SER A 95 5.68 -7.09 4.84
CA SER A 95 7.02 -6.55 5.12
C SER A 95 7.31 -5.23 4.40
N GLY A 96 6.52 -4.83 3.41
CA GLY A 96 6.78 -3.63 2.64
C GLY A 96 5.60 -3.17 1.76
N PRO A 97 5.68 -1.96 1.20
CA PRO A 97 4.69 -1.44 0.26
C PRO A 97 4.74 -2.22 -1.05
N GLY A 98 3.59 -2.45 -1.67
CA GLY A 98 3.50 -3.21 -2.92
C GLY A 98 3.79 -4.71 -2.79
N ALA A 99 4.11 -5.21 -1.59
CA ALA A 99 4.32 -6.63 -1.35
C ALA A 99 3.03 -7.41 -1.61
N ALA A 100 3.13 -8.44 -2.44
CA ALA A 100 2.13 -9.49 -2.52
C ALA A 100 2.09 -10.25 -1.18
N SER A 101 0.92 -10.81 -0.89
CA SER A 101 0.59 -11.57 0.31
C SER A 101 1.68 -12.55 0.75
#